data_AF-A0A1M7RJC9-F1
#
_entry.id   AF-A0A1M7RJC9-F1
#
_cell.length_a   1.000
_cell.length_b   1.000
_cell.length_c   1.000
_cell.angle_alpha   90.00
_cell.angle_beta   90.00
_cell.angle_gamma   90.00
#
_symmetry.space_group_name_H-M   'P 1'
#
loop_
_entity.id
_entity.type
_entity.pdbx_description
1 polymer ?
#
loop_
_entity_poly.entity_id
_entity_poly.type
_entity_poly.pdbx_seq_one_letter_code
_entity_poly.pdbx_strand_id
1 'polypeptide(L)'
;MWTVSRKRLGWLLLAPALVALVWTYVIPTGTTIGNLTMRVDDFPYTEPDPPTDRLKLDNLDYTLHLSYSENLGRALLLAATPLFLALLVAPLLAFAAQAAGRGGRLLTRVLISVPLAGYAPVAHLLAWAFVATDREPSLYLTAAASSAGVVLAVAVTFYLAAFRETEEDVAHRRRWHRPAYVVGGVLALAVVAAAIQSFNAPFLVWAVTPVPPPDPENLLIGPASLLSGAVDAEPHNQPKVSLLVLLPVTTLGVLATRLLLRFRTRIEFAPRSRPGPARPDGWLALPLTLPVLMAVVVATGLPWVRTLGEDGGIGNLSAAEILVNTWLPPLLSAVVSVLVAAVGGFALGVLRPIGERSPRLLLLFAPWLFVGVGPLVFAHRDRAEGADQVGTWFGLVPPVWLSIPALVVFTLFFSGRSARTSPVRSALPLVGIAVGVHWVLGAQDLLWPAMVGDALATQLTAPTLAATTAALGQKVESVAGFDLILPLPVLLVLVAVVVTAQVGYLDRLAIRTGNGPDPV
;
A
#
# COMPACT_ATOMS: atom_id res chain seq x y z
N MET A 1 -16.01 -37.41 19.29
CA MET A 1 -14.61 -37.00 19.04
C MET A 1 -14.64 -35.98 17.89
N TRP A 2 -14.53 -34.66 17.99
CA TRP A 2 -14.46 -33.67 19.06
C TRP A 2 -15.41 -32.53 18.64
N THR A 3 -16.46 -32.24 19.42
CA THR A 3 -17.27 -31.03 19.24
C THR A 3 -16.53 -29.85 19.87
N VAL A 4 -15.40 -29.46 19.28
CA VAL A 4 -14.78 -28.18 19.65
C VAL A 4 -15.83 -27.11 19.38
N SER A 5 -16.30 -26.45 20.44
CA SER A 5 -17.21 -25.31 20.33
C SER A 5 -16.66 -24.35 19.28
N ARG A 6 -17.48 -23.98 18.30
CA ARG A 6 -17.13 -23.03 17.21
C ARG A 6 -16.42 -21.78 17.75
N LYS A 7 -16.76 -21.34 18.97
CA LYS A 7 -16.11 -20.23 19.67
C LYS A 7 -14.65 -20.53 20.05
N ARG A 8 -14.37 -21.72 20.59
CA ARG A 8 -12.99 -22.15 20.94
C ARG A 8 -12.13 -22.27 19.68
N LEU A 9 -12.66 -22.86 18.62
CA LEU A 9 -11.97 -22.91 17.33
C LEU A 9 -11.74 -21.50 16.76
N GLY A 10 -12.72 -20.60 16.90
CA GLY A 10 -12.59 -19.20 16.51
C GLY A 10 -11.44 -18.48 17.21
N TRP A 11 -11.30 -18.63 18.52
CA TRP A 11 -10.18 -18.08 19.27
C TRP A 11 -8.84 -18.72 18.89
N LEU A 12 -8.81 -20.04 18.70
CA LEU A 12 -7.60 -20.77 18.30
C LEU A 12 -7.09 -20.28 16.94
N LEU A 13 -7.97 -20.09 15.95
CA LEU A 13 -7.60 -19.58 14.63
C LEU A 13 -7.31 -18.07 14.62
N LEU A 14 -7.84 -17.30 15.58
CA LEU A 14 -7.52 -15.88 15.72
C LEU A 14 -6.14 -15.65 16.37
N ALA A 15 -5.65 -16.61 17.17
CA ALA A 15 -4.42 -16.47 17.93
C ALA A 15 -3.17 -16.11 17.10
N PRO A 16 -2.90 -16.73 15.92
CA PRO A 16 -1.76 -16.32 15.08
C PRO A 16 -1.82 -14.86 14.65
N ALA A 17 -3.01 -14.34 14.32
CA ALA A 17 -3.17 -12.93 13.96
C ALA A 17 -2.97 -12.01 15.17
N LEU A 18 -3.36 -12.41 16.37
CA LEU A 18 -3.10 -11.63 17.60
C LEU A 18 -1.61 -11.60 17.94
N VAL A 19 -0.93 -12.73 17.82
CA VAL A 19 0.53 -12.81 18.04
C VAL A 19 1.26 -11.96 17.01
N ALA A 20 0.91 -12.08 15.73
CA ALA A 20 1.51 -11.29 14.67
C ALA A 20 1.21 -9.79 14.82
N LEU A 21 0.00 -9.41 15.28
CA LEU A 21 -0.33 -8.02 15.62
C LEU A 21 0.60 -7.49 16.72
N VAL A 22 0.77 -8.25 17.80
CA VAL A 22 1.61 -7.84 18.93
C VAL A 22 3.06 -7.69 18.47
N TRP A 23 3.59 -8.69 17.77
CA TRP A 23 4.98 -8.73 17.32
C TRP A 23 5.32 -7.66 16.29
N THR A 24 4.46 -7.48 15.29
CA THR A 24 4.71 -6.57 14.16
C THR A 24 4.40 -5.12 14.49
N TYR A 25 3.38 -4.88 15.31
CA TYR A 25 2.82 -3.53 15.45
C TYR A 25 2.87 -3.02 16.88
N VAL A 26 2.34 -3.78 17.84
CA VAL A 26 2.22 -3.28 19.23
C VAL A 26 3.58 -3.10 19.88
N ILE A 27 4.47 -4.08 19.79
CA ILE A 27 5.81 -3.98 20.41
C ILE A 27 6.61 -2.86 19.75
N PRO A 28 6.76 -2.77 18.41
CA PRO A 28 7.49 -1.66 17.79
C PRO A 28 6.88 -0.29 18.09
N THR A 29 5.55 -0.18 18.11
CA THR A 29 4.86 1.07 18.55
C THR A 29 5.23 1.42 19.98
N GLY A 30 5.21 0.44 20.89
CA GLY A 30 5.62 0.61 22.28
C GLY A 30 7.08 1.01 22.45
N THR A 31 7.98 0.41 21.67
CA THR A 31 9.41 0.77 21.62
C THR A 31 9.61 2.20 21.11
N THR A 32 8.93 2.61 20.03
CA THR A 32 8.98 4.00 19.55
C THR A 32 8.51 4.98 20.63
N ILE A 33 7.42 4.69 21.34
CA ILE A 33 6.94 5.54 22.43
C ILE A 33 7.91 5.53 23.62
N GLY A 34 8.48 4.38 23.97
CA GLY A 34 9.44 4.23 25.07
C GLY A 34 10.74 5.00 24.80
N ASN A 35 11.29 4.88 23.60
CA ASN A 35 12.52 5.57 23.18
C ASN A 35 12.34 7.11 23.16
N LEU A 36 11.11 7.61 23.01
CA LEU A 36 10.81 9.04 23.15
C LEU A 36 10.99 9.54 24.60
N THR A 37 10.85 8.65 25.59
CA THR A 37 10.89 8.99 27.02
C THR A 37 12.25 8.74 27.69
N MET A 38 13.17 8.04 27.04
CA MET A 38 14.50 7.74 27.59
C MET A 38 15.40 9.00 27.56
N ARG A 39 16.28 9.13 28.57
CA ARG A 39 17.30 10.19 28.60
C ARG A 39 18.42 9.86 27.62
N VAL A 40 19.06 10.90 27.06
CA VAL A 40 20.19 10.73 26.12
C VAL A 40 21.35 9.97 26.77
N ASP A 41 21.56 10.16 28.08
CA ASP A 41 22.60 9.47 28.86
C ASP A 41 22.37 7.95 29.01
N ASP A 42 21.13 7.49 28.79
CA ASP A 42 20.77 6.07 28.87
C ASP A 42 20.85 5.36 27.50
N PHE A 43 21.17 6.09 26.41
CA PHE A 43 21.39 5.46 25.12
C PHE A 43 22.74 4.74 25.11
N PRO A 44 22.77 3.43 24.77
CA PRO A 44 23.98 2.61 24.90
C PRO A 44 25.14 2.97 23.96
N TYR A 45 25.02 4.02 23.14
CA TYR A 45 25.96 4.35 22.06
C TYR A 45 26.47 5.80 22.05
N THR A 46 26.14 6.63 23.04
CA THR A 46 26.61 8.02 23.10
C THR A 46 27.70 8.20 24.15
N GLU A 47 28.83 8.79 23.76
CA GLU A 47 29.83 9.27 24.72
C GLU A 47 29.16 10.24 25.71
N PRO A 48 29.54 10.20 27.01
CA PRO A 48 28.90 11.02 28.03
C PRO A 48 29.25 12.49 27.83
N ASP A 49 28.35 13.23 27.20
CA ASP A 49 28.34 14.69 27.24
C ASP A 49 28.08 15.19 28.68
N PRO A 50 28.56 16.40 29.05
CA PRO A 50 28.38 16.92 30.38
C PRO A 50 26.89 17.04 30.75
N PRO A 51 26.52 16.70 31.99
CA PRO A 51 25.13 16.57 32.42
C PRO A 51 24.44 17.93 32.33
N THR A 52 23.62 18.10 31.31
CA THR A 52 22.69 19.22 31.24
C THR A 52 21.32 18.73 31.72
N ASP A 53 21.05 19.00 33.00
CA ASP A 53 19.90 18.55 33.81
C ASP A 53 18.51 19.02 33.32
N ARG A 54 18.38 19.47 32.08
CA ARG A 54 17.10 19.92 31.51
C ARG A 54 16.48 18.80 30.68
N LEU A 55 15.37 18.25 31.19
CA LEU A 55 14.39 17.51 30.38
C LEU A 55 14.01 18.35 29.14
N LYS A 56 14.58 17.99 27.99
CA LYS A 56 14.48 18.69 26.70
C LYS A 56 13.12 18.49 26.00
N LEU A 57 12.02 18.85 26.67
CA LEU A 57 10.78 19.17 25.92
C LEU A 57 11.01 20.39 25.00
N ASP A 58 11.99 21.24 25.32
CA ASP A 58 12.43 22.37 24.50
C ASP A 58 13.04 21.96 23.14
N ASN A 59 13.55 20.72 23.00
CA ASN A 59 14.00 20.21 21.69
C ASN A 59 12.84 19.68 20.83
N LEU A 60 11.65 19.50 21.41
CA LEU A 60 10.43 19.22 20.65
C LEU A 60 10.01 20.48 19.89
N ASP A 61 10.17 21.66 20.51
CA ASP A 61 9.85 22.96 19.93
C ASP A 61 10.66 23.26 18.66
N TYR A 62 11.95 22.92 18.59
CA TYR A 62 12.76 23.19 17.40
C TYR A 62 12.33 22.36 16.18
N THR A 63 12.01 21.07 16.37
CA THR A 63 11.54 20.20 15.27
C THR A 63 10.07 20.42 14.92
N LEU A 64 9.23 20.81 15.90
CA LEU A 64 7.79 21.00 15.70
C LEU A 64 7.41 22.38 15.14
N HIS A 65 8.12 23.46 15.50
CA HIS A 65 7.60 24.81 15.28
C HIS A 65 7.79 25.39 13.88
N LEU A 66 8.69 24.87 13.05
CA LEU A 66 8.95 25.49 11.74
C LEU A 66 8.70 24.56 10.53
N SER A 67 8.67 23.23 10.66
CA SER A 67 8.65 22.37 9.47
C SER A 67 7.57 21.28 9.43
N TYR A 68 7.02 20.80 10.56
CA TYR A 68 6.10 19.66 10.51
C TYR A 68 4.76 19.97 9.84
N SER A 69 4.12 21.09 10.18
CA SER A 69 2.83 21.49 9.59
C SER A 69 2.96 21.75 8.09
N GLU A 70 4.07 22.35 7.67
CA GLU A 70 4.42 22.55 6.28
C GLU A 70 4.63 21.22 5.55
N ASN A 71 5.41 20.30 6.13
CA ASN A 71 5.68 18.98 5.54
C ASN A 71 4.42 18.13 5.45
N LEU A 72 3.55 18.17 6.47
CA LEU A 72 2.24 17.55 6.42
C LEU A 72 1.36 18.18 5.34
N GLY A 73 1.34 19.52 5.23
CA GLY A 73 0.65 20.23 4.17
C GLY A 73 1.11 19.80 2.77
N ARG A 74 2.43 19.69 2.57
CA ARG A 74 3.04 19.21 1.32
C ARG A 74 2.69 17.73 1.05
N ALA A 75 2.70 16.87 2.06
CA ALA A 75 2.25 15.48 1.94
C ALA A 75 0.76 15.38 1.57
N LEU A 76 -0.09 16.26 2.12
CA LEU A 76 -1.50 16.35 1.75
C LEU A 76 -1.70 16.88 0.32
N LEU A 77 -0.85 17.80 -0.15
CA LEU A 77 -0.83 18.24 -1.54
C LEU A 77 -0.48 17.08 -2.48
N LEU A 78 0.45 16.19 -2.10
CA LEU A 78 0.73 14.95 -2.85
C LEU A 78 -0.50 14.02 -2.94
N ALA A 79 -1.40 14.07 -1.95
CA ALA A 79 -2.64 13.30 -1.98
C ALA A 79 -3.70 13.89 -2.92
N ALA A 80 -3.60 15.17 -3.31
CA ALA A 80 -4.65 15.87 -4.05
C ALA A 80 -4.99 15.20 -5.38
N THR A 81 -3.99 14.87 -6.20
CA THR A 81 -4.21 14.22 -7.50
C THR A 81 -4.76 12.79 -7.34
N PRO A 82 -4.15 11.90 -6.54
CA PRO A 82 -4.74 10.60 -6.22
C PRO A 82 -6.18 10.67 -5.68
N LEU A 83 -6.49 11.65 -4.82
CA LEU A 83 -7.84 11.85 -4.29
C LEU A 83 -8.83 12.25 -5.38
N PHE A 84 -8.45 13.18 -6.26
CA PHE A 84 -9.26 13.58 -7.40
C PHE A 84 -9.55 12.38 -8.32
N LEU A 85 -8.53 11.57 -8.62
CA LEU A 85 -8.68 10.37 -9.44
C LEU A 85 -9.60 9.35 -8.77
N ALA A 86 -9.40 9.08 -7.48
CA ALA A 86 -10.16 8.09 -6.74
C ALA A 86 -11.61 8.52 -6.49
N LEU A 87 -11.88 9.79 -6.19
CA LEU A 87 -13.20 10.26 -5.77
C LEU A 87 -14.07 10.82 -6.89
N LEU A 88 -13.47 11.26 -8.00
CA LEU A 88 -14.21 11.82 -9.13
C LEU A 88 -14.08 10.94 -10.38
N VAL A 89 -12.86 10.71 -10.86
CA VAL A 89 -12.64 10.04 -12.16
C VAL A 89 -13.03 8.56 -12.09
N ALA A 90 -12.59 7.85 -11.06
CA ALA A 90 -12.85 6.43 -10.88
C ALA A 90 -14.35 6.08 -10.78
N PRO A 91 -15.19 6.76 -9.97
CA PRO A 91 -16.62 6.46 -9.92
C PRO A 91 -17.32 6.79 -11.24
N LEU A 92 -16.95 7.88 -11.93
CA LEU A 92 -17.52 8.20 -13.25
C LEU A 92 -17.20 7.11 -14.28
N LEU A 93 -15.94 6.66 -14.34
CA LEU A 93 -15.51 5.58 -15.24
C LEU A 93 -16.18 4.25 -14.88
N ALA A 94 -16.26 3.91 -13.60
CA ALA A 94 -16.94 2.70 -13.14
C ALA A 94 -18.45 2.72 -13.45
N PHE A 95 -19.10 3.88 -13.31
CA PHE A 95 -20.49 4.07 -13.66
C PHE A 95 -20.73 3.94 -15.17
N ALA A 96 -19.89 4.58 -16.00
CA ALA A 96 -19.96 4.45 -17.46
C ALA A 96 -19.76 2.99 -17.91
N ALA A 97 -18.77 2.29 -17.34
CA ALA A 97 -18.52 0.89 -17.62
C ALA A 97 -19.67 -0.03 -17.20
N GLN A 98 -20.33 0.28 -16.06
CA GLN A 98 -21.52 -0.43 -15.62
C GLN A 98 -22.70 -0.19 -16.57
N ALA A 99 -22.90 1.05 -17.03
CA ALA A 99 -23.97 1.43 -17.97
C ALA A 99 -23.80 0.80 -19.37
N ALA A 100 -22.55 0.62 -19.81
CA ALA A 100 -22.19 -0.09 -21.05
C ALA A 100 -22.39 -1.62 -20.96
N GLY A 101 -22.86 -2.13 -19.82
CA GLY A 101 -23.14 -3.55 -19.61
C GLY A 101 -21.89 -4.40 -19.42
N ARG A 102 -21.99 -5.71 -19.64
CA ARG A 102 -20.89 -6.65 -19.36
C ARG A 102 -19.65 -6.38 -20.22
N GLY A 103 -19.83 -6.05 -21.50
CA GLY A 103 -18.72 -5.77 -22.42
C GLY A 103 -17.88 -4.58 -21.94
N GLY A 104 -18.53 -3.46 -21.63
CA GLY A 104 -17.86 -2.27 -21.08
C GLY A 104 -17.10 -2.55 -19.79
N ARG A 105 -17.72 -3.27 -18.83
CA ARG A 105 -17.01 -3.67 -17.60
C ARG A 105 -15.78 -4.53 -17.85
N LEU A 106 -15.88 -5.53 -18.73
CA LEU A 106 -14.77 -6.43 -19.03
C LEU A 106 -13.62 -5.67 -19.71
N LEU A 107 -13.94 -4.81 -20.69
CA LEU A 107 -12.95 -3.97 -21.35
C LEU A 107 -12.25 -3.06 -20.33
N THR A 108 -13.01 -2.33 -19.50
CA THR A 108 -12.43 -1.48 -18.46
C THR A 108 -11.54 -2.28 -17.51
N ARG A 109 -11.97 -3.48 -17.09
CA ARG A 109 -11.18 -4.38 -16.22
C ARG A 109 -9.87 -4.84 -16.86
N VAL A 110 -9.90 -5.19 -18.15
CA VAL A 110 -8.68 -5.57 -18.89
C VAL A 110 -7.72 -4.39 -18.96
N LEU A 111 -8.20 -3.20 -19.29
CA LEU A 111 -7.33 -2.03 -19.45
C LEU A 111 -6.72 -1.54 -18.13
N ILE A 112 -7.51 -1.50 -17.06
CA ILE A 112 -6.98 -1.14 -15.73
C ILE A 112 -6.02 -2.20 -15.16
N SER A 113 -5.94 -3.40 -15.76
CA SER A 113 -4.97 -4.41 -15.35
C SER A 113 -3.53 -4.01 -15.71
N VAL A 114 -3.34 -3.23 -16.77
CA VAL A 114 -2.01 -2.76 -17.21
C VAL A 114 -1.35 -1.88 -16.15
N PRO A 115 -1.95 -0.77 -15.69
CA PRO A 115 -1.31 0.04 -14.65
C PRO A 115 -1.19 -0.68 -13.30
N LEU A 116 -2.06 -1.64 -12.98
CA LEU A 116 -1.92 -2.47 -11.77
C LEU A 116 -0.69 -3.38 -11.83
N ALA A 117 -0.47 -4.04 -12.97
CA ALA A 117 0.67 -4.93 -13.18
C ALA A 117 1.98 -4.15 -13.38
N GLY A 118 1.91 -2.98 -14.01
CA GLY A 118 3.02 -2.06 -14.23
C GLY A 118 3.33 -1.16 -13.04
N TYR A 119 2.88 -1.49 -11.83
CA TYR A 119 3.20 -0.69 -10.66
C TYR A 119 4.68 -0.82 -10.32
N ALA A 120 5.45 0.18 -10.71
CA ALA A 120 6.88 0.30 -10.42
C ALA A 120 7.22 1.75 -10.07
N PRO A 121 6.80 2.26 -8.89
CA PRO A 121 6.89 3.67 -8.55
C PRO A 121 8.32 4.22 -8.68
N VAL A 122 9.33 3.45 -8.26
CA VAL A 122 10.74 3.85 -8.35
C VAL A 122 11.17 4.02 -9.81
N ALA A 123 10.83 3.06 -10.67
CA ALA A 123 11.14 3.14 -12.10
C ALA A 123 10.45 4.35 -12.77
N HIS A 124 9.18 4.60 -12.46
CA HIS A 124 8.44 5.74 -13.01
C HIS A 124 9.06 7.07 -12.55
N LEU A 125 9.36 7.20 -11.24
CA LEU A 125 9.93 8.41 -10.66
C LEU A 125 11.30 8.74 -11.27
N LEU A 126 12.19 7.75 -11.37
CA LEU A 126 13.50 7.90 -11.99
C LEU A 126 13.37 8.27 -13.48
N ALA A 127 12.59 7.52 -14.26
CA ALA A 127 12.42 7.81 -15.69
C ALA A 127 11.96 9.26 -15.94
N TRP A 128 11.03 9.75 -15.12
CA TRP A 128 10.56 11.13 -15.21
C TRP A 128 11.59 12.16 -14.73
N ALA A 129 12.33 11.87 -13.66
CA ALA A 129 13.39 12.75 -13.18
C ALA A 129 14.43 13.02 -14.27
N PHE A 130 14.75 12.01 -15.07
CA PHE A 130 15.71 12.15 -16.15
C PHE A 130 15.17 12.73 -17.45
N VAL A 131 13.88 12.53 -17.78
CA VAL A 131 13.26 13.21 -18.93
C VAL A 131 13.10 14.72 -18.64
N ALA A 132 12.98 15.10 -17.37
CA ALA A 132 12.79 16.48 -16.95
C ALA A 132 14.09 17.30 -16.86
N THR A 133 15.25 16.83 -17.36
CA THR A 133 16.56 17.49 -17.16
C THR A 133 16.65 18.98 -17.52
N ASP A 134 15.74 19.52 -18.35
CA ASP A 134 15.70 20.94 -18.72
C ASP A 134 14.69 21.80 -17.93
N ARG A 135 13.91 21.21 -17.00
CA ARG A 135 12.91 21.91 -16.18
C ARG A 135 12.96 21.38 -14.76
N GLU A 136 12.91 22.25 -13.74
CA GLU A 136 12.76 21.79 -12.35
C GLU A 136 11.59 20.79 -12.26
N PRO A 137 11.86 19.50 -12.02
CA PRO A 137 10.82 18.51 -12.02
C PRO A 137 9.90 18.81 -10.84
N SER A 138 8.65 19.17 -11.12
CA SER A 138 7.64 19.31 -10.06
C SER A 138 7.44 17.94 -9.41
N LEU A 139 8.00 17.77 -8.19
CA LEU A 139 7.85 16.55 -7.39
C LEU A 139 6.39 16.09 -7.34
N TYR A 140 5.46 17.04 -7.24
CA TYR A 140 4.01 16.76 -7.21
C TYR A 140 3.53 16.09 -8.49
N LEU A 141 3.95 16.58 -9.66
CA LEU A 141 3.54 16.02 -10.93
C LEU A 141 4.14 14.63 -11.14
N THR A 142 5.41 14.43 -10.75
CA THR A 142 6.09 13.14 -10.87
C THR A 142 5.51 12.10 -9.90
N ALA A 143 5.27 12.48 -8.64
CA ALA A 143 4.64 11.62 -7.65
C ALA A 143 3.19 11.27 -8.04
N ALA A 144 2.43 12.26 -8.53
CA ALA A 144 1.10 12.03 -9.06
C ALA A 144 1.12 11.09 -10.27
N ALA A 145 2.03 11.29 -11.22
CA ALA A 145 2.21 10.43 -12.38
C ALA A 145 2.50 8.98 -11.99
N SER A 146 3.43 8.76 -11.05
CA SER A 146 3.85 7.42 -10.61
C SER A 146 2.74 6.60 -9.93
N SER A 147 1.74 7.28 -9.33
CA SER A 147 0.67 6.62 -8.56
C SER A 147 -0.69 6.67 -9.26
N ALA A 148 -0.89 7.56 -10.23
CA ALA A 148 -2.18 7.83 -10.86
C ALA A 148 -2.83 6.57 -11.46
N GLY A 149 -2.07 5.81 -12.25
CA GLY A 149 -2.57 4.61 -12.92
C GLY A 149 -3.11 3.57 -11.94
N VAL A 150 -2.35 3.28 -10.88
CA VAL A 150 -2.73 2.31 -9.85
C VAL A 150 -3.89 2.79 -9.01
N VAL A 151 -3.86 4.04 -8.53
CA VAL A 151 -4.94 4.61 -7.72
C VAL A 151 -6.26 4.55 -8.48
N LEU A 152 -6.25 4.98 -9.75
CA LEU A 152 -7.42 4.93 -10.61
C LEU A 152 -7.89 3.48 -10.84
N ALA A 153 -6.99 2.55 -11.14
CA ALA A 153 -7.33 1.15 -11.38
C ALA A 153 -7.91 0.45 -10.15
N VAL A 154 -7.31 0.65 -8.97
CA VAL A 154 -7.80 0.15 -7.69
C VAL A 154 -9.18 0.74 -7.40
N ALA A 155 -9.32 2.06 -7.50
CA ALA A 155 -10.59 2.75 -7.22
C ALA A 155 -11.70 2.28 -8.17
N VAL A 156 -11.46 2.21 -9.48
CA VAL A 156 -12.43 1.69 -10.47
C VAL A 156 -12.84 0.26 -10.14
N THR A 157 -11.89 -0.60 -9.74
CA THR A 157 -12.18 -1.98 -9.33
C THR A 157 -13.16 -2.03 -8.15
N PHE A 158 -12.95 -1.19 -7.13
CA PHE A 158 -13.84 -1.12 -5.96
C PHE A 158 -15.20 -0.47 -6.29
N TYR A 159 -15.23 0.61 -7.09
CA TYR A 159 -16.49 1.23 -7.51
C TYR A 159 -17.32 0.32 -8.43
N LEU A 160 -16.69 -0.47 -9.31
CA LEU A 160 -17.39 -1.50 -10.08
C LEU A 160 -18.04 -2.55 -9.18
N ALA A 161 -17.38 -2.92 -8.08
CA ALA A 161 -17.97 -3.82 -7.10
C ALA A 161 -19.10 -3.15 -6.29
N ALA A 162 -19.00 -1.85 -6.02
CA ALA A 162 -20.02 -1.07 -5.30
C ALA A 162 -21.29 -0.81 -6.15
N PHE A 163 -21.13 -0.45 -7.43
CA PHE A 163 -22.22 -0.15 -8.36
C PHE A 163 -22.91 -1.38 -8.94
N ARG A 164 -22.46 -2.57 -8.57
CA ARG A 164 -23.08 -3.78 -9.06
C ARG A 164 -24.49 -3.94 -8.51
N GLU A 165 -25.48 -3.86 -9.37
CA GLU A 165 -26.89 -4.08 -9.02
C GLU A 165 -27.21 -5.58 -8.81
N THR A 166 -28.06 -5.87 -7.83
CA THR A 166 -28.73 -7.16 -7.65
C THR A 166 -30.22 -7.07 -7.92
N GLU A 167 -30.90 -8.19 -8.19
CA GLU A 167 -32.36 -8.23 -8.44
C GLU A 167 -33.17 -7.56 -7.31
N GLU A 168 -32.71 -7.66 -6.06
CA GLU A 168 -33.31 -6.99 -4.90
C GLU A 168 -33.14 -5.45 -4.91
N ASP A 169 -32.02 -4.95 -5.44
CA ASP A 169 -31.76 -3.51 -5.54
C ASP A 169 -32.65 -2.85 -6.60
N VAL A 170 -33.01 -3.59 -7.66
CA VAL A 170 -33.93 -3.13 -8.70
C VAL A 170 -35.32 -2.87 -8.11
N ALA A 171 -35.76 -3.70 -7.16
CA ALA A 171 -37.01 -3.50 -6.42
C ALA A 171 -36.94 -2.28 -5.47
N HIS A 172 -35.75 -1.96 -4.96
CA HIS A 172 -35.53 -0.86 -4.01
C HIS A 172 -34.57 0.20 -4.60
N ARG A 173 -34.95 0.83 -5.72
CA ARG A 173 -34.19 1.84 -6.52
C ARG A 173 -33.45 2.95 -5.75
N ARG A 174 -33.61 3.08 -4.43
CA ARG A 174 -33.09 4.17 -3.58
C ARG A 174 -31.81 3.87 -2.78
N ARG A 175 -31.13 2.71 -2.87
CA ARG A 175 -30.02 2.38 -1.94
C ARG A 175 -28.61 2.18 -2.53
N TRP A 176 -28.44 2.28 -3.84
CA TRP A 176 -27.16 2.01 -4.54
C TRP A 176 -26.01 2.99 -4.21
N HIS A 177 -26.32 4.18 -3.71
CA HIS A 177 -25.30 5.19 -3.36
C HIS A 177 -24.51 4.85 -2.07
N ARG A 178 -25.07 4.07 -1.14
CA ARG A 178 -24.43 3.82 0.17
C ARG A 178 -23.11 3.04 0.06
N PRO A 179 -23.03 1.91 -0.66
CA PRO A 179 -21.75 1.22 -0.85
C PRO A 179 -20.70 2.12 -1.54
N ALA A 180 -21.12 2.93 -2.50
CA ALA A 180 -20.23 3.86 -3.21
C ALA A 180 -19.64 4.93 -2.27
N TYR A 181 -20.45 5.50 -1.35
CA TYR A 181 -19.94 6.45 -0.36
C TYR A 181 -18.97 5.81 0.64
N VAL A 182 -19.24 4.57 1.07
CA VAL A 182 -18.32 3.85 1.96
C VAL A 182 -17.01 3.53 1.27
N VAL A 183 -17.07 3.04 0.03
CA VAL A 183 -15.87 2.79 -0.80
C VAL A 183 -15.09 4.07 -1.00
N GLY A 184 -15.75 5.17 -1.40
CA GLY A 184 -15.10 6.47 -1.57
C GLY A 184 -14.45 6.98 -0.28
N GLY A 185 -15.16 6.90 0.86
CA GLY A 185 -14.62 7.31 2.15
C GLY A 185 -13.40 6.49 2.57
N VAL A 186 -13.43 5.16 2.41
CA VAL A 186 -12.27 4.31 2.73
C VAL A 186 -11.11 4.57 1.77
N LEU A 187 -11.37 4.72 0.47
CA LEU A 187 -10.33 5.05 -0.51
C LEU A 187 -9.71 6.42 -0.25
N ALA A 188 -10.49 7.43 0.11
CA ALA A 188 -9.98 8.74 0.50
C ALA A 188 -9.02 8.65 1.68
N LEU A 189 -9.44 7.97 2.75
CA LEU A 189 -8.62 7.78 3.95
C LEU A 189 -7.34 6.99 3.63
N ALA A 190 -7.44 5.96 2.78
CA ALA A 190 -6.30 5.16 2.34
C ALA A 190 -5.31 5.96 1.51
N VAL A 191 -5.79 6.78 0.57
CA VAL A 191 -4.95 7.65 -0.27
C VAL A 191 -4.23 8.69 0.58
N VAL A 192 -4.91 9.35 1.51
CA VAL A 192 -4.28 10.30 2.44
C VAL A 192 -3.23 9.60 3.30
N ALA A 193 -3.54 8.42 3.83
CA ALA A 193 -2.59 7.65 4.63
C ALA A 193 -1.36 7.22 3.81
N ALA A 194 -1.55 6.82 2.54
CA ALA A 194 -0.46 6.47 1.65
C ALA A 194 0.42 7.68 1.30
N ALA A 195 -0.18 8.86 1.09
CA ALA A 195 0.55 10.08 0.81
C ALA A 195 1.41 10.54 2.01
N ILE A 196 0.85 10.46 3.23
CA ILE A 196 1.57 10.78 4.48
C ILE A 196 2.79 9.85 4.67
N GLN A 197 2.69 8.60 4.24
CA GLN A 197 3.75 7.59 4.35
C GLN A 197 4.62 7.47 3.10
N SER A 198 4.44 8.33 2.09
CA SER A 198 5.15 8.22 0.82
C SER A 198 6.63 8.56 1.02
N PHE A 199 7.50 7.56 0.86
CA PHE A 199 8.95 7.70 0.96
C PHE A 199 9.64 7.82 -0.41
N ASN A 200 9.23 6.98 -1.37
CA ASN A 200 9.94 6.83 -2.65
C ASN A 200 10.08 8.15 -3.41
N ALA A 201 9.00 8.94 -3.52
CA ALA A 201 9.02 10.17 -4.31
C ALA A 201 9.92 11.27 -3.71
N PRO A 202 9.79 11.63 -2.41
CA PRO A 202 10.71 12.59 -1.80
C PRO A 202 12.17 12.11 -1.80
N PHE A 203 12.41 10.82 -1.55
CA PHE A 203 13.76 10.26 -1.53
C PHE A 203 14.44 10.35 -2.90
N LEU A 204 13.75 9.93 -3.96
CA LEU A 204 14.33 9.92 -5.31
C LEU A 204 14.54 11.33 -5.85
N VAL A 205 13.65 12.28 -5.53
CA VAL A 205 13.88 13.68 -5.92
C VAL A 205 15.11 14.24 -5.23
N TRP A 206 15.32 13.95 -3.95
CA TRP A 206 16.56 14.32 -3.26
C TRP A 206 17.79 13.66 -3.89
N ALA A 207 17.71 12.36 -4.19
CA ALA A 207 18.81 11.62 -4.76
C ALA A 207 19.27 12.19 -6.12
N VAL A 208 18.34 12.53 -7.02
CA VAL A 208 18.66 12.92 -8.39
C VAL A 208 18.95 14.42 -8.58
N THR A 209 18.80 15.25 -7.54
CA THR A 209 19.10 16.69 -7.63
C THR A 209 20.61 16.96 -7.53
N PRO A 210 21.28 17.50 -8.57
CA PRO A 210 22.74 17.63 -8.63
C PRO A 210 23.37 18.64 -7.66
N VAL A 211 22.58 19.59 -7.17
CA VAL A 211 22.99 20.60 -6.19
C VAL A 211 21.94 20.60 -5.09
N PRO A 212 22.28 20.23 -3.84
CA PRO A 212 21.36 20.46 -2.74
C PRO A 212 21.07 21.98 -2.73
N PRO A 213 19.80 22.41 -2.85
CA PRO A 213 19.49 23.83 -2.88
C PRO A 213 20.16 24.54 -1.69
N PRO A 214 20.67 25.76 -1.91
CA PRO A 214 21.47 26.49 -0.92
C PRO A 214 20.71 26.76 0.39
N ASP A 215 19.38 26.68 0.36
CA ASP A 215 18.52 26.70 1.54
C ASP A 215 18.05 25.28 1.88
N PRO A 216 18.59 24.63 2.94
CA PRO A 216 18.04 23.37 3.45
C PRO A 216 16.56 23.48 3.85
N GLU A 217 16.05 24.69 4.05
CA GLU A 217 14.63 24.99 4.32
C GLU A 217 13.73 24.85 3.08
N ASN A 218 14.27 25.07 1.87
CA ASN A 218 13.54 24.92 0.59
C ASN A 218 13.66 23.52 0.00
N LEU A 219 14.54 22.68 0.53
CA LEU A 219 14.73 21.30 0.14
C LEU A 219 13.56 20.48 0.67
N LEU A 220 12.47 20.47 -0.10
CA LEU A 220 11.22 19.73 0.07
C LEU A 220 11.33 18.62 1.14
N ILE A 221 11.17 19.00 2.41
CA ILE A 221 11.48 18.19 3.60
C ILE A 221 10.39 17.12 3.77
N GLY A 222 10.32 16.15 2.86
CA GLY A 222 9.40 15.03 2.96
C GLY A 222 9.85 14.05 4.06
N PRO A 223 9.03 13.02 4.36
CA PRO A 223 9.41 11.92 5.24
C PRO A 223 10.78 11.34 4.90
N ALA A 224 11.20 11.39 3.63
CA ALA A 224 12.52 10.95 3.20
C ALA A 224 13.68 11.77 3.75
N SER A 225 13.58 13.09 3.90
CA SER A 225 14.62 13.91 4.55
C SER A 225 14.62 13.73 6.07
N LEU A 226 13.44 13.47 6.66
CA LEU A 226 13.31 13.06 8.06
C LEU A 226 13.81 11.63 8.28
N LEU A 227 13.92 10.80 7.23
CA LEU A 227 14.38 9.42 7.31
C LEU A 227 15.86 9.31 6.92
N SER A 228 16.34 9.96 5.85
CA SER A 228 17.77 10.05 5.49
C SER A 228 18.52 10.90 6.51
N GLY A 229 17.97 12.08 6.81
CA GLY A 229 18.45 12.92 7.88
C GLY A 229 18.26 12.30 9.26
N ALA A 230 17.48 11.22 9.46
CA ALA A 230 17.44 10.48 10.73
C ALA A 230 18.18 9.14 10.73
N VAL A 231 18.59 8.64 9.57
CA VAL A 231 19.68 7.67 9.47
C VAL A 231 20.98 8.36 9.89
N ASP A 232 21.16 9.62 9.51
CA ASP A 232 22.31 10.44 9.92
C ASP A 232 22.06 11.30 11.18
N ALA A 233 20.79 11.54 11.58
CA ALA A 233 20.52 12.27 12.83
C ALA A 233 20.87 11.40 14.01
N GLU A 234 21.19 12.10 15.09
CA GLU A 234 21.29 11.52 16.41
C GLU A 234 20.09 10.57 16.69
N PRO A 235 20.36 9.34 17.17
CA PRO A 235 19.35 8.29 17.39
C PRO A 235 18.09 8.75 18.14
N HIS A 236 18.23 9.79 18.98
CA HIS A 236 17.14 10.37 19.76
C HIS A 236 16.03 11.06 18.92
N ASN A 237 16.26 11.36 17.64
CA ASN A 237 15.27 12.01 16.76
C ASN A 237 14.40 11.01 15.97
N GLN A 238 14.87 9.78 15.79
CA GLN A 238 14.15 8.74 15.04
C GLN A 238 12.74 8.43 15.60
N PRO A 239 12.54 8.30 16.93
CA PRO A 239 11.22 8.01 17.47
C PRO A 239 10.21 9.14 17.25
N LYS A 240 10.68 10.40 17.23
CA LYS A 240 9.84 11.59 16.99
C LYS A 240 9.24 11.56 15.58
N VAL A 241 10.09 11.32 14.57
CA VAL A 241 9.68 11.22 13.16
C VAL A 241 8.66 10.10 12.98
N SER A 242 8.96 8.91 13.51
CA SER A 242 8.04 7.76 13.48
C SER A 242 6.67 8.11 14.06
N LEU A 243 6.64 8.78 15.23
CA LEU A 243 5.40 9.09 15.94
C LEU A 243 4.55 10.15 15.21
N LEU A 244 5.21 11.14 14.59
CA LEU A 244 4.57 12.18 13.77
C LEU A 244 3.83 11.58 12.56
N VAL A 245 4.38 10.54 11.94
CA VAL A 245 3.72 9.82 10.83
C VAL A 245 2.68 8.83 11.35
N LEU A 246 2.99 8.12 12.46
CA LEU A 246 2.14 7.06 13.00
C LEU A 246 0.79 7.57 13.50
N LEU A 247 0.74 8.69 14.21
CA LEU A 247 -0.49 9.25 14.80
C LEU A 247 -1.59 9.55 13.77
N PRO A 248 -1.35 10.34 12.70
CA PRO A 248 -2.38 10.62 11.72
C PRO A 248 -2.82 9.35 10.97
N VAL A 249 -1.89 8.49 10.56
CA VAL A 249 -2.20 7.23 9.87
C VAL A 249 -3.05 6.30 10.75
N THR A 250 -2.73 6.24 12.05
CA THR A 250 -3.48 5.49 13.05
C THR A 250 -4.92 5.97 13.16
N THR A 251 -5.08 7.30 13.20
CA THR A 251 -6.39 7.94 13.26
C THR A 251 -7.22 7.62 12.01
N LEU A 252 -6.61 7.71 10.82
CA LEU A 252 -7.25 7.37 9.55
C LEU A 252 -7.69 5.90 9.50
N GLY A 253 -6.86 4.97 10.01
CA GLY A 253 -7.17 3.54 10.07
C GLY A 253 -8.38 3.23 10.99
N VAL A 254 -8.44 3.88 12.15
CA VAL A 254 -9.59 3.80 13.06
C VAL A 254 -10.85 4.36 12.41
N LEU A 255 -10.77 5.51 11.74
CA LEU A 255 -11.91 6.13 11.04
C LEU A 255 -12.42 5.22 9.91
N ALA A 256 -11.55 4.66 9.08
CA ALA A 256 -11.93 3.76 7.99
C ALA A 256 -12.61 2.48 8.53
N THR A 257 -12.06 1.89 9.59
CA THR A 257 -12.67 0.69 10.21
C THR A 257 -14.02 1.02 10.83
N ARG A 258 -14.15 2.16 11.52
CA ARG A 258 -15.44 2.63 12.05
C ARG A 258 -16.45 2.87 10.94
N LEU A 259 -16.04 3.45 9.82
CA LEU A 259 -16.90 3.64 8.65
C LEU A 259 -17.42 2.29 8.12
N LEU A 260 -16.54 1.32 7.90
CA LEU A 260 -16.91 -0.04 7.46
C LEU A 260 -17.89 -0.73 8.43
N LEU A 261 -17.63 -0.65 9.74
CA LEU A 261 -18.48 -1.26 10.77
C LEU A 261 -19.82 -0.54 10.91
N ARG A 262 -19.84 0.79 10.84
CA ARG A 262 -21.06 1.62 10.96
C ARG A 262 -22.04 1.29 9.85
N PHE A 263 -21.55 1.13 8.63
CA PHE A 263 -22.37 0.79 7.47
C PHE A 263 -22.55 -0.73 7.27
N ARG A 264 -22.02 -1.56 8.18
CA ARG A 264 -22.09 -3.03 8.11
C ARG A 264 -21.67 -3.54 6.72
N THR A 265 -20.53 -3.04 6.25
CA THR A 265 -20.02 -3.38 4.92
C THR A 265 -19.77 -4.89 4.85
N ARG A 266 -20.04 -5.49 3.70
CA ARG A 266 -19.76 -6.91 3.42
C ARG A 266 -19.39 -7.08 1.95
N ILE A 267 -18.56 -8.07 1.67
CA ILE A 267 -18.16 -8.44 0.30
C ILE A 267 -18.82 -9.76 -0.04
N GLU A 268 -19.60 -9.77 -1.12
CA GLU A 268 -20.40 -10.92 -1.53
C GLU A 268 -20.15 -11.28 -2.99
N PHE A 269 -20.56 -12.50 -3.37
CA PHE A 269 -20.68 -12.82 -4.79
C PHE A 269 -22.09 -12.50 -5.23
N ALA A 270 -22.22 -11.55 -6.14
CA ALA A 270 -23.47 -11.37 -6.84
C ALA A 270 -23.71 -12.57 -7.78
N PRO A 271 -24.96 -13.04 -7.91
CA PRO A 271 -25.33 -13.95 -8.99
C PRO A 271 -24.85 -13.39 -10.33
N ARG A 272 -24.58 -14.26 -11.30
CA ARG A 272 -24.35 -13.79 -12.69
C ARG A 272 -25.62 -13.07 -13.12
N SER A 273 -25.58 -11.73 -13.09
CA SER A 273 -26.71 -10.90 -13.49
C SER A 273 -27.14 -11.33 -14.88
N ARG A 274 -28.44 -11.57 -15.09
CA ARG A 274 -28.99 -11.64 -16.44
C ARG A 274 -28.59 -10.34 -17.15
N PRO A 275 -28.09 -10.38 -18.39
CA PRO A 275 -27.68 -9.17 -19.09
C PRO A 275 -28.90 -8.26 -19.23
N GLY A 276 -28.93 -7.17 -18.44
CA GLY A 276 -29.82 -6.06 -18.73
C GLY A 276 -29.42 -5.42 -20.07
N PRO A 277 -30.35 -4.82 -20.81
CA PRO A 277 -30.03 -4.14 -22.06
C PRO A 277 -28.99 -3.05 -21.78
N ALA A 278 -27.87 -3.08 -22.51
CA ALA A 278 -26.88 -2.02 -22.43
C ALA A 278 -27.53 -0.70 -22.83
N ARG A 279 -27.26 0.37 -22.07
CA ARG A 279 -27.74 1.71 -22.45
C ARG A 279 -26.78 2.28 -23.49
N PRO A 280 -27.26 2.82 -24.62
CA PRO A 280 -26.40 3.41 -25.65
C PRO A 280 -25.52 4.53 -25.08
N ASP A 281 -26.04 5.31 -24.12
CA ASP A 281 -25.33 6.41 -23.44
C ASP A 281 -24.06 5.93 -22.71
N GLY A 282 -24.06 4.70 -22.18
CA GLY A 282 -22.88 4.13 -21.52
C GLY A 282 -21.73 3.87 -22.50
N TRP A 283 -22.06 3.46 -23.73
CA TRP A 283 -21.09 3.28 -24.81
C TRP A 283 -20.59 4.60 -25.39
N LEU A 284 -21.32 5.70 -25.23
CA LEU A 284 -20.85 7.04 -25.62
C LEU A 284 -19.89 7.63 -24.58
N ALA A 285 -20.08 7.34 -23.29
CA ALA A 285 -19.20 7.83 -22.22
C ALA A 285 -17.87 7.07 -22.10
N LEU A 286 -17.85 5.77 -22.48
CA LEU A 286 -16.64 4.94 -22.44
C LEU A 286 -15.51 5.47 -23.34
N PRO A 287 -15.71 5.78 -24.63
CA PRO A 287 -14.66 6.30 -25.51
C PRO A 287 -14.18 7.70 -25.15
N LEU A 288 -14.87 8.43 -24.27
CA LEU A 288 -14.34 9.70 -23.75
C LEU A 288 -13.37 9.47 -22.58
N THR A 289 -13.66 8.50 -21.71
CA THR A 289 -12.93 8.29 -20.45
C THR A 289 -11.77 7.30 -20.58
N LEU A 290 -11.91 6.32 -21.47
CA LEU A 290 -10.98 5.21 -21.65
C LEU A 290 -9.71 5.63 -22.42
N PRO A 291 -9.76 6.46 -23.49
CA PRO A 291 -8.54 6.99 -24.12
C PRO A 291 -7.79 7.94 -23.20
N VAL A 292 -8.48 8.73 -22.36
CA VAL A 292 -7.83 9.57 -21.36
C VAL A 292 -7.09 8.71 -20.34
N LEU A 293 -7.72 7.63 -19.86
CA LEU A 293 -7.04 6.63 -19.01
C LEU A 293 -5.80 6.07 -19.70
N MET A 294 -5.93 5.57 -20.93
CA MET A 294 -4.81 4.99 -21.67
C MET A 294 -3.73 6.03 -21.97
N ALA A 295 -4.10 7.26 -22.29
CA ALA A 295 -3.15 8.35 -22.51
C ALA A 295 -2.39 8.69 -21.22
N VAL A 296 -3.04 8.70 -20.06
CA VAL A 296 -2.36 8.88 -18.77
C VAL A 296 -1.41 7.72 -18.48
N VAL A 297 -1.86 6.47 -18.64
CA VAL A 297 -1.01 5.29 -18.40
C VAL A 297 0.18 5.25 -19.36
N VAL A 298 -0.05 5.48 -20.65
CA VAL A 298 1.01 5.52 -21.65
C VAL A 298 1.94 6.69 -21.40
N ALA A 299 1.45 7.91 -21.20
CA ALA A 299 2.30 9.08 -20.97
C ALA A 299 3.17 8.90 -19.71
N THR A 300 2.63 8.30 -18.64
CA THR A 300 3.36 8.09 -17.39
C THR A 300 4.34 6.93 -17.46
N GLY A 301 4.02 5.85 -18.17
CA GLY A 301 4.88 4.66 -18.28
C GLY A 301 5.84 4.67 -19.48
N LEU A 302 5.60 5.48 -20.51
CA LEU A 302 6.39 5.50 -21.75
C LEU A 302 7.88 5.79 -21.52
N PRO A 303 8.29 6.74 -20.65
CA PRO A 303 9.69 6.95 -20.34
C PRO A 303 10.38 5.68 -19.87
N TRP A 304 9.74 4.92 -18.97
CA TRP A 304 10.27 3.64 -18.48
C TRP A 304 10.26 2.57 -19.58
N VAL A 305 9.19 2.44 -20.36
CA VAL A 305 9.11 1.43 -21.43
C VAL A 305 10.22 1.62 -22.48
N ARG A 306 10.64 2.86 -22.75
CA ARG A 306 11.72 3.15 -23.70
C ARG A 306 13.09 2.62 -23.25
N THR A 307 13.29 2.44 -21.95
CA THR A 307 14.54 1.89 -21.39
C THR A 307 14.55 0.36 -21.35
N LEU A 308 13.39 -0.30 -21.59
CA LEU A 308 13.32 -1.76 -21.57
C LEU A 308 14.09 -2.32 -22.77
N GLY A 309 15.17 -3.07 -22.49
CA GLY A 309 15.99 -3.72 -23.51
C GLY A 309 17.32 -3.01 -23.82
N GLU A 310 17.64 -1.93 -23.10
CA GLU A 310 19.01 -1.44 -23.03
C GLU A 310 19.80 -2.35 -22.08
N ASP A 311 20.93 -2.90 -22.55
CA ASP A 311 21.82 -3.74 -21.74
C ASP A 311 22.53 -2.88 -20.69
N GLY A 312 21.82 -2.56 -19.60
CA GLY A 312 22.35 -1.89 -18.41
C GLY A 312 23.24 -2.83 -17.60
N GLY A 313 24.39 -3.21 -18.16
CA GLY A 313 25.34 -4.09 -17.50
C GLY A 313 25.79 -3.55 -16.15
N ILE A 314 25.68 -4.37 -15.10
CA ILE A 314 25.95 -3.98 -13.70
C ILE A 314 27.31 -4.52 -13.28
N GLY A 315 28.41 -4.01 -13.82
CA GLY A 315 29.78 -4.37 -13.38
C GLY A 315 29.96 -5.87 -13.05
N ASN A 316 30.36 -6.18 -11.82
CA ASN A 316 30.53 -7.55 -11.31
C ASN A 316 29.30 -8.11 -10.54
N LEU A 317 28.18 -7.36 -10.48
CA LEU A 317 26.99 -7.79 -9.73
C LEU A 317 26.11 -8.71 -10.58
N SER A 318 25.66 -9.82 -9.99
CA SER A 318 24.78 -10.77 -10.66
C SER A 318 23.35 -10.24 -10.73
N ALA A 319 22.81 -10.03 -11.94
CA ALA A 319 21.41 -9.66 -12.13
C ALA A 319 20.44 -10.67 -11.50
N ALA A 320 20.80 -11.97 -11.50
CA ALA A 320 20.01 -13.01 -10.86
C ALA A 320 19.96 -12.82 -9.34
N GLU A 321 21.08 -12.45 -8.71
CA GLU A 321 21.13 -12.17 -7.26
C GLU A 321 20.28 -10.94 -6.90
N ILE A 322 20.38 -9.86 -7.68
CA ILE A 322 19.55 -8.65 -7.49
C ILE A 322 18.06 -9.00 -7.62
N LEU A 323 17.67 -9.80 -8.62
CA LEU A 323 16.28 -10.22 -8.79
C LEU A 323 15.81 -11.12 -7.65
N VAL A 324 16.65 -12.03 -7.16
CA VAL A 324 16.34 -12.85 -5.97
C VAL A 324 16.12 -11.97 -4.75
N ASN A 325 17.01 -11.01 -4.50
CA ASN A 325 16.90 -10.06 -3.38
C ASN A 325 15.68 -9.15 -3.50
N THR A 326 15.29 -8.79 -4.72
CA THR A 326 14.14 -7.91 -4.99
C THR A 326 12.81 -8.64 -4.81
N TRP A 327 12.68 -9.86 -5.32
CA TRP A 327 11.38 -10.52 -5.45
C TRP A 327 11.14 -11.60 -4.39
N LEU A 328 12.16 -12.30 -3.90
CA LEU A 328 11.93 -13.46 -3.03
C LEU A 328 11.64 -13.08 -1.55
N PRO A 329 12.38 -12.17 -0.90
CA PRO A 329 12.07 -11.74 0.46
C PRO A 329 10.64 -11.18 0.66
N PRO A 330 10.14 -10.25 -0.17
CA PRO A 330 8.77 -9.76 -0.01
C PRO A 330 7.70 -10.82 -0.33
N LEU A 331 8.01 -11.83 -1.16
CA LEU A 331 7.09 -12.96 -1.39
C LEU A 331 6.87 -13.77 -0.10
N LEU A 332 7.94 -14.07 0.64
CA LEU A 332 7.85 -14.80 1.90
C LEU A 332 6.99 -14.04 2.91
N SER A 333 7.26 -12.74 3.06
CA SER A 333 6.47 -11.86 3.94
C SER A 333 5.01 -11.79 3.48
N ALA A 334 4.74 -11.63 2.19
CA ALA A 334 3.39 -11.59 1.61
C ALA A 334 2.58 -12.87 1.87
N VAL A 335 3.19 -14.04 1.64
CA VAL A 335 2.53 -15.32 1.84
C VAL A 335 2.15 -15.49 3.31
N VAL A 336 3.10 -15.28 4.22
CA VAL A 336 2.84 -15.44 5.66
C VAL A 336 1.81 -14.42 6.14
N SER A 337 2.00 -13.14 5.84
CA SER A 337 1.15 -12.06 6.34
C SER A 337 -0.29 -12.14 5.86
N VAL A 338 -0.50 -12.55 4.60
CA VAL A 338 -1.84 -12.71 4.02
C VAL A 338 -2.51 -14.00 4.47
N LEU A 339 -1.78 -15.10 4.65
CA LEU A 339 -2.36 -16.35 5.17
C LEU A 339 -2.81 -16.19 6.61
N VAL A 340 -1.98 -15.58 7.47
CA VAL A 340 -2.36 -15.25 8.86
C VAL A 340 -3.60 -14.35 8.87
N ALA A 341 -3.64 -13.33 8.00
CA ALA A 341 -4.79 -12.45 7.84
C ALA A 341 -6.05 -13.20 7.35
N ALA A 342 -5.93 -14.14 6.43
CA ALA A 342 -7.05 -14.94 5.92
C ALA A 342 -7.62 -15.85 7.00
N VAL A 343 -6.77 -16.50 7.79
CA VAL A 343 -7.17 -17.35 8.92
C VAL A 343 -7.85 -16.50 10.01
N GLY A 344 -7.27 -15.36 10.37
CA GLY A 344 -7.89 -14.41 11.30
C GLY A 344 -9.23 -13.87 10.79
N GLY A 345 -9.32 -13.55 9.50
CA GLY A 345 -10.53 -13.05 8.87
C GLY A 345 -11.63 -14.11 8.81
N PHE A 346 -11.26 -15.38 8.60
CA PHE A 346 -12.18 -16.52 8.69
C PHE A 346 -12.69 -16.71 10.12
N ALA A 347 -11.81 -16.59 11.11
CA ALA A 347 -12.17 -16.66 12.53
C ALA A 347 -13.18 -15.56 12.90
N LEU A 348 -12.91 -14.30 12.52
CA LEU A 348 -13.79 -13.16 12.83
C LEU A 348 -15.11 -13.18 12.03
N GLY A 349 -15.06 -13.49 10.73
CA GLY A 349 -16.20 -13.41 9.82
C GLY A 349 -17.14 -14.62 9.92
N VAL A 350 -16.59 -15.84 9.93
CA VAL A 350 -17.35 -17.10 9.95
C VAL A 350 -17.45 -17.66 11.36
N LEU A 351 -16.35 -17.92 12.07
CA LEU A 351 -16.43 -18.63 13.36
C LEU A 351 -17.03 -17.76 14.47
N ARG A 352 -16.86 -16.43 14.38
CA ARG A 352 -17.47 -15.43 15.25
C ARG A 352 -17.26 -15.76 16.74
N PRO A 353 -16.01 -15.70 17.26
CA PRO A 353 -15.69 -16.10 18.63
C PRO A 353 -16.53 -15.39 19.71
N ILE A 354 -16.94 -14.14 19.44
CA ILE A 354 -17.79 -13.30 20.32
C ILE A 354 -19.22 -13.13 19.74
N GLY A 355 -19.65 -14.04 18.87
CA GLY A 355 -20.95 -13.97 18.19
C GLY A 355 -21.03 -12.77 17.22
N GLU A 356 -22.18 -12.09 17.17
CA GLU A 356 -22.44 -10.95 16.27
C GLU A 356 -21.51 -9.76 16.49
N ARG A 357 -20.86 -9.66 17.66
CA ARG A 357 -19.92 -8.59 17.97
C ARG A 357 -18.51 -8.86 17.44
N SER A 358 -18.24 -10.06 16.91
CA SER A 358 -16.90 -10.44 16.42
C SER A 358 -16.32 -9.46 15.39
N PRO A 359 -17.08 -8.89 14.44
CA PRO A 359 -16.55 -7.86 13.55
C PRO A 359 -16.04 -6.61 14.27
N ARG A 360 -16.55 -6.29 15.48
CA ARG A 360 -16.06 -5.15 16.28
C ARG A 360 -14.63 -5.37 16.78
N LEU A 361 -14.14 -6.62 16.83
CA LEU A 361 -12.74 -6.89 17.11
C LEU A 361 -11.81 -6.33 16.05
N LEU A 362 -12.28 -6.00 14.84
CA LEU A 362 -11.48 -5.25 13.87
C LEU A 362 -11.01 -3.90 14.43
N LEU A 363 -11.71 -3.31 15.40
CA LEU A 363 -11.25 -2.08 16.08
C LEU A 363 -9.95 -2.27 16.87
N LEU A 364 -9.60 -3.50 17.27
CA LEU A 364 -8.32 -3.82 17.88
C LEU A 364 -7.17 -3.68 16.87
N PHE A 365 -7.40 -4.03 15.60
CA PHE A 365 -6.42 -3.95 14.52
C PHE A 365 -6.45 -2.59 13.80
N ALA A 366 -7.53 -1.85 13.95
CA ALA A 366 -7.80 -0.61 13.22
C ALA A 366 -6.69 0.47 13.33
N PRO A 367 -6.01 0.66 14.47
CA PRO A 367 -4.90 1.60 14.56
C PRO A 367 -3.80 1.36 13.52
N TRP A 368 -3.62 0.13 13.06
CA TRP A 368 -2.56 -0.21 12.11
C TRP A 368 -3.10 -0.57 10.72
N LEU A 369 -4.37 -0.27 10.42
CA LEU A 369 -5.00 -0.59 9.13
C LEU A 369 -4.23 0.03 7.95
N PHE A 370 -3.73 1.26 8.12
CA PHE A 370 -2.96 1.93 7.07
C PHE A 370 -1.47 2.03 7.41
N VAL A 371 -1.00 1.44 8.50
CA VAL A 371 0.40 1.52 8.90
C VAL A 371 1.23 0.55 8.04
N GLY A 372 2.05 1.11 7.16
CA GLY A 372 3.07 0.37 6.42
C GLY A 372 4.35 0.20 7.24
N VAL A 373 5.46 -0.13 6.58
CA VAL A 373 6.78 -0.24 7.24
C VAL A 373 7.24 1.13 7.75
N GLY A 374 6.95 2.21 7.02
CA GLY A 374 7.50 3.55 7.28
C GLY A 374 7.35 4.07 8.70
N PRO A 375 6.15 4.14 9.28
CA PRO A 375 5.98 4.69 10.63
C PRO A 375 6.75 3.95 11.73
N LEU A 376 7.10 2.68 11.52
CA LEU A 376 7.75 1.81 12.51
C LEU A 376 9.15 1.35 12.06
N VAL A 377 9.71 1.94 11.00
CA VAL A 377 10.92 1.44 10.34
C VAL A 377 12.13 1.38 11.27
N PHE A 378 12.33 2.39 12.12
CA PHE A 378 13.46 2.44 13.06
C PHE A 378 13.36 1.36 14.13
N ALA A 379 12.20 1.23 14.77
CA ALA A 379 11.99 0.16 15.75
C ALA A 379 12.13 -1.25 15.14
N HIS A 380 11.82 -1.42 13.85
CA HIS A 380 12.09 -2.67 13.14
C HIS A 380 13.58 -2.86 12.81
N ARG A 381 14.28 -1.80 12.41
CA ARG A 381 15.73 -1.83 12.17
C ARG A 381 16.49 -2.19 13.45
N ASP A 382 16.18 -1.57 14.58
CA ASP A 382 16.81 -1.86 15.87
C ASP A 382 16.68 -3.35 16.25
N ARG A 383 15.51 -3.94 15.97
CA ARG A 383 15.28 -5.37 16.19
C ARG A 383 16.04 -6.26 15.20
N ALA A 384 16.15 -5.84 13.95
CA ALA A 384 16.93 -6.55 12.95
C ALA A 384 18.43 -6.51 13.30
N GLU A 385 18.92 -5.37 13.77
CA GLU A 385 20.29 -5.18 14.22
C GLU A 385 20.58 -6.02 15.46
N GLY A 386 19.72 -5.97 16.49
CA GLY A 386 19.85 -6.81 17.69
C GLY A 386 19.66 -8.32 17.44
N ALA A 387 19.25 -8.71 16.23
CA ALA A 387 19.15 -10.10 15.79
C ALA A 387 20.20 -10.48 14.72
N ASP A 388 21.19 -9.63 14.48
CA ASP A 388 22.24 -9.80 13.46
C ASP A 388 21.69 -10.05 12.04
N GLN A 389 20.55 -9.43 11.70
CA GLN A 389 19.87 -9.58 10.41
C GLN A 389 20.21 -8.47 9.41
N VAL A 390 20.75 -7.33 9.86
CA VAL A 390 21.19 -6.25 8.98
C VAL A 390 22.35 -6.72 8.10
N GLY A 391 22.32 -6.37 6.81
CA GLY A 391 23.30 -6.82 5.82
C GLY A 391 23.13 -8.28 5.39
N THR A 392 22.09 -8.98 5.86
CA THR A 392 21.81 -10.38 5.49
C THR A 392 20.61 -10.47 4.55
N TRP A 393 20.53 -11.57 3.79
CA TRP A 393 19.38 -11.86 2.93
C TRP A 393 18.06 -11.94 3.73
N PHE A 394 18.10 -12.48 4.95
CA PHE A 394 16.91 -12.53 5.81
C PHE A 394 16.49 -11.16 6.32
N GLY A 395 17.42 -10.21 6.46
CA GLY A 395 17.12 -8.81 6.76
C GLY A 395 16.22 -8.17 5.71
N LEU A 396 16.35 -8.56 4.44
CA LEU A 396 15.52 -8.04 3.35
C LEU A 396 14.04 -8.46 3.43
N VAL A 397 13.69 -9.46 4.25
CA VAL A 397 12.30 -9.89 4.44
C VAL A 397 11.56 -8.79 5.21
N PRO A 398 10.53 -8.14 4.64
CA PRO A 398 9.82 -7.06 5.33
C PRO A 398 9.24 -7.55 6.67
N PRO A 399 9.36 -6.77 7.76
CA PRO A 399 9.06 -7.21 9.12
C PRO A 399 7.55 -7.26 9.42
N VAL A 400 6.71 -7.37 8.38
CA VAL A 400 5.24 -7.30 8.47
C VAL A 400 4.65 -8.70 8.41
N TRP A 401 4.34 -9.27 9.59
CA TRP A 401 3.83 -10.64 9.69
C TRP A 401 2.29 -10.75 9.62
N LEU A 402 1.59 -9.63 9.52
CA LEU A 402 0.14 -9.58 9.41
C LEU A 402 -0.30 -8.42 8.50
N SER A 403 -0.96 -8.74 7.37
CA SER A 403 -1.59 -7.71 6.55
C SER A 403 -2.97 -7.36 7.10
N ILE A 404 -3.05 -6.24 7.84
CA ILE A 404 -4.32 -5.77 8.42
C ILE A 404 -5.36 -5.38 7.36
N PRO A 405 -5.01 -4.72 6.23
CA PRO A 405 -5.93 -4.54 5.11
C PRO A 405 -6.53 -5.86 4.63
N ALA A 406 -5.71 -6.90 4.46
CA ALA A 406 -6.19 -8.21 4.05
C ALA A 406 -7.09 -8.83 5.12
N LEU A 407 -6.75 -8.70 6.40
CA LEU A 407 -7.56 -9.20 7.52
C LEU A 407 -8.96 -8.58 7.50
N VAL A 408 -9.06 -7.26 7.27
CA VAL A 408 -10.34 -6.56 7.11
C VAL A 408 -11.08 -7.13 5.91
N VAL A 409 -10.47 -7.16 4.73
CA VAL A 409 -11.10 -7.64 3.49
C VAL A 409 -11.62 -9.08 3.65
N PHE A 410 -10.83 -10.00 4.21
CA PHE A 410 -11.25 -11.37 4.47
C PHE A 410 -12.36 -11.44 5.50
N THR A 411 -12.30 -10.64 6.57
CA THR A 411 -13.39 -10.58 7.55
C THR A 411 -14.71 -10.16 6.89
N LEU A 412 -14.68 -9.10 6.07
CA LEU A 412 -15.85 -8.63 5.34
C LEU A 412 -16.36 -9.65 4.32
N PHE A 413 -15.46 -10.32 3.60
CA PHE A 413 -15.78 -11.38 2.65
C PHE A 413 -16.41 -12.61 3.32
N PHE A 414 -15.79 -13.11 4.38
CA PHE A 414 -16.29 -14.28 5.11
C PHE A 414 -17.59 -13.99 5.85
N SER A 415 -17.75 -12.76 6.38
CA SER A 415 -19.00 -12.33 7.01
C SER A 415 -20.19 -12.34 6.03
N GLY A 416 -19.97 -11.99 4.76
CA GLY A 416 -20.97 -12.07 3.69
C GLY A 416 -21.30 -13.49 3.20
N ARG A 417 -20.61 -14.53 3.69
CA ARG A 417 -20.77 -15.92 3.25
C ARG A 417 -21.10 -16.93 4.35
N SER A 418 -21.44 -16.47 5.56
CA SER A 418 -21.65 -17.38 6.70
C SER A 418 -22.78 -18.41 6.51
N ALA A 419 -23.64 -18.24 5.51
CA ALA A 419 -24.75 -19.16 5.18
C ALA A 419 -24.44 -20.16 4.03
N ARG A 420 -23.24 -20.16 3.42
CA ARG A 420 -22.90 -21.03 2.27
C ARG A 420 -22.00 -22.20 2.65
N THR A 421 -22.13 -23.31 1.93
CA THR A 421 -21.50 -24.62 2.24
C THR A 421 -19.98 -24.70 2.03
N SER A 422 -19.34 -23.76 1.32
CA SER A 422 -17.87 -23.77 1.14
C SER A 422 -17.26 -22.35 1.06
N PRO A 423 -17.12 -21.66 2.21
CA PRO A 423 -16.55 -20.31 2.25
C PRO A 423 -15.05 -20.31 1.89
N VAL A 424 -14.29 -21.33 2.33
CA VAL A 424 -12.82 -21.39 2.18
C VAL A 424 -12.41 -21.52 0.70
N ARG A 425 -13.01 -22.45 -0.05
CA ARG A 425 -12.67 -22.66 -1.47
C ARG A 425 -12.93 -21.40 -2.30
N SER A 426 -13.98 -20.65 -1.97
CA SER A 426 -14.28 -19.39 -2.65
C SER A 426 -13.30 -18.27 -2.32
N ALA A 427 -12.59 -18.34 -1.19
CA ALA A 427 -11.61 -17.33 -0.79
C ALA A 427 -10.22 -17.53 -1.43
N LEU A 428 -9.89 -18.74 -1.91
CA LEU A 428 -8.54 -19.05 -2.43
C LEU A 428 -8.06 -18.08 -3.52
N PRO A 429 -8.86 -17.70 -4.53
CA PRO A 429 -8.41 -16.72 -5.51
C PRO A 429 -8.19 -15.33 -4.90
N LEU A 430 -9.00 -14.94 -3.89
CA LEU A 430 -8.82 -13.68 -3.17
C LEU A 430 -7.54 -13.69 -2.34
N VAL A 431 -7.16 -14.83 -1.76
CA VAL A 431 -5.86 -15.03 -1.11
C VAL A 431 -4.73 -14.85 -2.11
N GLY A 432 -4.80 -15.52 -3.27
CA GLY A 432 -3.80 -15.35 -4.34
C GLY A 432 -3.66 -13.89 -4.81
N ILE A 433 -4.78 -13.17 -4.98
CA ILE A 433 -4.78 -11.75 -5.33
C ILE A 433 -4.13 -10.91 -4.22
N ALA A 434 -4.50 -11.14 -2.95
CA ALA A 434 -3.95 -10.39 -1.83
C ALA A 434 -2.45 -10.64 -1.64
N VAL A 435 -1.97 -11.89 -1.80
CA VAL A 435 -0.54 -12.22 -1.83
C VAL A 435 0.15 -11.49 -2.97
N GLY A 436 -0.39 -11.57 -4.19
CA GLY A 436 0.20 -10.90 -5.36
C GLY A 436 0.32 -9.39 -5.19
N VAL A 437 -0.73 -8.74 -4.67
CA VAL A 437 -0.68 -7.29 -4.38
C VAL A 437 0.38 -6.97 -3.33
N HIS A 438 0.40 -7.68 -2.20
CA HIS A 438 1.37 -7.41 -1.14
C HIS A 438 2.81 -7.70 -1.59
N TRP A 439 2.99 -8.75 -2.39
CA TRP A 439 4.28 -9.13 -2.97
C TRP A 439 4.83 -8.06 -3.91
N VAL A 440 4.02 -7.60 -4.88
CA VAL A 440 4.43 -6.54 -5.82
C VAL A 440 4.73 -5.24 -5.08
N LEU A 441 3.89 -4.85 -4.10
CA LEU A 441 4.17 -3.66 -3.29
C LEU A 441 5.49 -3.77 -2.53
N GLY A 442 5.78 -4.92 -1.92
CA GLY A 442 7.02 -5.16 -1.20
C GLY A 442 8.26 -5.22 -2.10
N ALA A 443 8.14 -5.78 -3.31
CA ALA A 443 9.23 -5.82 -4.29
C ALA A 443 9.60 -4.43 -4.84
N GLN A 444 8.70 -3.46 -4.72
CA GLN A 444 8.90 -2.07 -5.13
C GLN A 444 9.17 -1.13 -3.94
N ASP A 445 9.32 -1.68 -2.73
CA ASP A 445 9.66 -0.89 -1.55
C ASP A 445 11.13 -0.48 -1.60
N LEU A 446 11.37 0.82 -1.42
CA LEU A 446 12.71 1.38 -1.34
C LEU A 446 13.17 1.52 0.11
N LEU A 447 12.21 1.72 1.04
CA LEU A 447 12.51 2.14 2.39
C LEU A 447 13.12 1.02 3.20
N TRP A 448 12.47 -0.15 3.27
CA TRP A 448 12.99 -1.25 4.08
C TRP A 448 14.36 -1.73 3.61
N PRO A 449 14.57 -2.05 2.30
CA PRO A 449 15.87 -2.53 1.85
C PRO A 449 16.99 -1.50 2.00
N ALA A 450 16.70 -0.20 1.89
CA ALA A 450 17.70 0.84 2.16
C ALA A 450 18.12 0.92 3.64
N MET A 451 17.26 0.46 4.57
CA MET A 451 17.51 0.53 6.00
C MET A 451 18.27 -0.68 6.55
N VAL A 452 18.11 -1.84 5.93
CA VAL A 452 18.70 -3.11 6.41
C VAL A 452 19.66 -3.75 5.41
N GLY A 453 19.65 -3.32 4.16
CA GLY A 453 20.61 -3.76 3.15
C GLY A 453 21.99 -3.16 3.41
N ASP A 454 23.02 -3.88 2.99
CA ASP A 454 24.38 -3.35 2.94
C ASP A 454 24.57 -2.65 1.60
N ALA A 455 24.57 -1.32 1.61
CA ALA A 455 24.64 -0.48 0.42
C ALA A 455 25.91 -0.70 -0.44
N LEU A 456 26.95 -1.31 0.14
CA LEU A 456 28.23 -1.55 -0.52
C LEU A 456 28.50 -3.05 -0.83
N ALA A 457 27.56 -3.94 -0.52
CA ALA A 457 27.77 -5.38 -0.63
C ALA A 457 26.69 -6.10 -1.46
N THR A 458 26.48 -7.40 -1.19
CA THR A 458 25.73 -8.33 -2.03
C THR A 458 24.21 -8.26 -1.86
N GLN A 459 23.70 -7.54 -0.85
CA GLN A 459 22.27 -7.51 -0.49
C GLN A 459 21.53 -6.30 -1.07
N LEU A 460 21.74 -6.02 -2.35
CA LEU A 460 21.06 -4.93 -3.06
C LEU A 460 19.79 -5.44 -3.75
N THR A 461 18.72 -4.65 -3.68
CA THR A 461 17.52 -4.82 -4.50
C THR A 461 17.59 -3.88 -5.71
N ALA A 462 16.85 -4.20 -6.78
CA ALA A 462 16.84 -3.39 -7.99
C ALA A 462 16.38 -1.93 -7.73
N PRO A 463 15.31 -1.68 -6.95
CA PRO A 463 14.94 -0.31 -6.58
C PRO A 463 16.04 0.45 -5.85
N THR A 464 16.71 -0.17 -4.87
CA THR A 464 17.80 0.48 -4.13
C THR A 464 19.01 0.75 -5.01
N LEU A 465 19.41 -0.22 -5.84
CA LEU A 465 20.53 -0.06 -6.75
C LEU A 465 20.27 1.11 -7.71
N ALA A 466 19.14 1.10 -8.41
CA ALA A 466 18.80 2.16 -9.35
C ALA A 466 18.77 3.55 -8.67
N ALA A 467 18.19 3.63 -7.46
CA ALA A 467 18.16 4.87 -6.69
C ALA A 467 19.56 5.36 -6.29
N THR A 468 20.43 4.48 -5.80
CA THR A 468 21.81 4.82 -5.42
C THR A 468 22.66 5.23 -6.63
N THR A 469 22.53 4.54 -7.76
CA THR A 469 23.26 4.91 -8.99
C THR A 469 22.79 6.25 -9.56
N ALA A 470 21.48 6.53 -9.47
CA ALA A 470 20.94 7.82 -9.86
C ALA A 470 21.44 8.94 -8.93
N ALA A 471 21.61 8.65 -7.63
CA ALA A 471 22.18 9.58 -6.65
C ALA A 471 23.64 9.96 -6.95
N LEU A 472 24.37 9.09 -7.66
CA LEU A 472 25.74 9.35 -8.12
C LEU A 472 25.81 10.19 -9.42
N GLY A 473 24.68 10.75 -9.87
CA GLY A 473 24.62 11.62 -11.05
C GLY A 473 24.75 10.89 -12.39
N GLN A 474 24.54 9.57 -12.41
CA GLN A 474 24.54 8.78 -13.65
C GLN A 474 23.33 9.11 -14.52
N LYS A 475 23.50 9.12 -15.85
CA LYS A 475 22.37 9.27 -16.80
C LYS A 475 21.53 8.00 -16.83
N VAL A 476 20.25 8.08 -17.24
CA VAL A 476 19.33 6.90 -17.36
C VAL A 476 20.00 5.71 -18.03
N GLU A 477 20.62 5.96 -19.19
CA GLU A 477 21.26 4.95 -20.04
C GLU A 477 22.41 4.24 -19.33
N SER A 478 22.93 4.83 -18.24
CA SER A 478 23.97 4.27 -17.37
C SER A 478 23.50 3.95 -15.94
N VAL A 479 22.20 4.11 -15.62
CA VAL A 479 21.62 3.70 -14.33
C VAL A 479 21.54 2.18 -14.30
N ALA A 480 22.48 1.57 -13.60
CA ALA A 480 22.54 0.12 -13.46
C ALA A 480 21.28 -0.43 -12.74
N GLY A 481 20.73 -1.53 -13.25
CA GLY A 481 19.60 -2.23 -12.64
C GLY A 481 18.23 -1.58 -12.85
N PHE A 482 18.12 -0.57 -13.70
CA PHE A 482 16.84 0.08 -14.01
C PHE A 482 15.82 -0.87 -14.67
N ASP A 483 16.28 -1.70 -15.59
CA ASP A 483 15.54 -2.78 -16.25
C ASP A 483 15.16 -3.92 -15.29
N LEU A 484 15.94 -4.08 -14.21
CA LEU A 484 15.72 -5.11 -13.18
C LEU A 484 14.61 -4.75 -12.16
N ILE A 485 14.17 -3.48 -12.09
CA ILE A 485 13.12 -3.05 -11.15
C ILE A 485 11.81 -3.79 -11.43
N LEU A 486 11.42 -3.88 -12.70
CA LEU A 486 10.27 -4.65 -13.16
C LEU A 486 10.58 -5.26 -14.54
N PRO A 487 11.28 -6.40 -14.59
CA PRO A 487 11.68 -7.00 -15.85
C PRO A 487 10.48 -7.30 -16.74
N LEU A 488 10.63 -7.12 -18.05
CA LEU A 488 9.54 -7.34 -19.00
C LEU A 488 8.87 -8.73 -18.86
N PRO A 489 9.59 -9.85 -18.65
CA PRO A 489 8.96 -11.15 -18.41
C PRO A 489 8.06 -11.15 -17.17
N VAL A 490 8.48 -10.49 -16.08
CA VAL A 490 7.70 -10.38 -14.85
C VAL A 490 6.46 -9.52 -15.09
N LEU A 491 6.59 -8.39 -15.77
CA LEU A 491 5.45 -7.55 -16.15
C LEU A 491 4.40 -8.33 -16.94
N LEU A 492 4.80 -9.10 -17.95
CA LEU A 492 3.89 -9.87 -18.78
C LEU A 492 3.12 -10.93 -17.96
N VAL A 493 3.81 -11.61 -17.04
CA VAL A 493 3.19 -12.55 -16.10
C VAL A 493 2.20 -11.83 -15.18
N LEU A 494 2.59 -10.69 -14.62
CA LEU A 494 1.71 -9.89 -13.75
C LEU A 494 0.46 -9.41 -14.51
N VAL A 495 0.60 -8.93 -15.75
CA VAL A 495 -0.54 -8.52 -16.59
C VAL A 495 -1.49 -9.71 -16.78
N ALA A 496 -0.98 -10.87 -17.16
CA ALA A 496 -1.80 -12.06 -17.37
C ALA A 496 -2.55 -12.50 -16.09
N VAL A 497 -1.86 -12.48 -14.94
CA VAL A 497 -2.44 -12.82 -13.63
C VAL A 497 -3.51 -11.79 -13.22
N VAL A 498 -3.22 -10.50 -13.34
CA VAL A 498 -4.16 -9.42 -12.96
C VAL A 498 -5.39 -9.43 -13.87
N VAL A 499 -5.23 -9.59 -15.19
CA VAL A 499 -6.36 -9.73 -16.13
C VAL A 499 -7.23 -10.93 -15.75
N THR A 500 -6.61 -12.08 -15.47
CA THR A 500 -7.32 -13.30 -15.07
C THR A 500 -8.08 -13.10 -13.77
N ALA A 501 -7.47 -12.44 -12.77
CA ALA A 501 -8.11 -12.09 -11.51
C ALA A 501 -9.28 -11.12 -11.71
N GLN A 502 -9.06 -10.05 -12.48
CA GLN A 502 -10.04 -9.00 -12.74
C GLN A 502 -11.29 -9.56 -13.45
N VAL A 503 -11.10 -10.30 -14.54
CA VAL A 503 -12.19 -10.83 -15.37
C VAL A 503 -12.80 -12.09 -14.78
N GLY A 504 -11.99 -13.01 -14.26
CA GLY A 504 -12.42 -14.33 -13.80
C GLY A 504 -13.09 -14.30 -12.42
N TYR A 505 -12.59 -13.45 -11.52
CA TYR A 505 -12.94 -13.46 -10.11
C TYR A 505 -13.54 -12.14 -9.62
N LEU A 506 -12.84 -11.00 -9.78
CA LEU A 506 -13.27 -9.71 -9.25
C LEU A 506 -14.54 -9.17 -9.95
N ASP A 507 -14.76 -9.50 -11.24
CA ASP A 507 -16.05 -9.26 -11.92
C ASP A 507 -17.22 -10.06 -11.34
N ARG A 508 -17.05 -10.83 -10.26
CA ARG A 508 -18.14 -11.52 -9.55
C ARG A 508 -18.39 -10.98 -8.14
N LEU A 509 -17.49 -10.13 -7.64
CA LEU A 509 -17.64 -9.53 -6.32
C LEU A 509 -18.59 -8.34 -6.36
N ALA A 510 -19.23 -8.11 -5.23
CA ALA A 510 -20.10 -6.98 -4.95
C ALA A 510 -19.84 -6.49 -3.51
N ILE A 511 -19.86 -5.17 -3.33
CA ILE A 511 -19.78 -4.55 -2.00
C ILE A 511 -21.19 -4.15 -1.58
N ARG A 512 -21.58 -4.51 -0.36
CA ARG A 512 -22.91 -4.29 0.20
C ARG A 512 -22.82 -3.60 1.56
N THR A 513 -23.87 -2.86 1.90
CA THR A 513 -24.01 -2.16 3.19
C THR A 513 -25.40 -2.43 3.78
N GLY A 514 -25.53 -2.35 5.11
CA GLY A 514 -26.79 -2.57 5.84
C GLY A 514 -27.04 -4.04 6.23
N ASN A 515 -28.26 -4.32 6.69
CA ASN A 515 -28.69 -5.69 7.00
C ASN A 515 -29.13 -6.34 5.69
N GLY A 516 -28.51 -7.46 5.32
CA GLY A 516 -29.10 -8.34 4.31
C GLY A 516 -30.40 -8.94 4.84
N PRO A 517 -31.24 -9.54 3.99
CA PRO A 517 -32.30 -10.41 4.48
C PRO A 517 -31.67 -11.45 5.42
N ASP A 518 -32.29 -11.66 6.58
CA ASP A 518 -31.84 -12.68 7.49
C ASP A 518 -31.75 -14.01 6.72
N PRO A 519 -30.65 -14.78 6.88
CA PRO A 519 -30.58 -16.10 6.28
C PRO A 519 -31.71 -16.93 6.90
N VAL A 520 -32.72 -17.21 6.07
CA VAL A 520 -33.79 -18.18 6.37
C VAL A 520 -33.18 -19.56 6.54
#